data_AF-A0A1V8SNU5-F1
#
_entry.id   AF-A0A1V8SNU5-F1
#
_cell.length_a   1.000
_cell.length_b   1.000
_cell.length_c   1.000
_cell.angle_alpha   90.00
_cell.angle_beta   90.00
_cell.angle_gamma   90.00
#
_symmetry.space_group_name_H-M   'P 1'
#
loop_
_entity.id
_entity.type
_entity.pdbx_description
1 polymer ?
#
loop_
_entity_poly.entity_id
_entity_poly.type
_entity_poly.pdbx_seq_one_letter_code
_entity_poly.pdbx_strand_id
1 'polypeptide(L)'
;MTFYDTYLSPGDLRARRSALTPRQTLHSTADKSTQTPPQILPNLAPVRASPATRATRQNALFLTGLAGLSLAALLTRRSLRAKRLLTPSTFTPSNAPLPPVEAGLDAFEALSLATLSTVSVFATGFGAAAMWFDIADAEDLRERVRWGVGFDVYGGEGGDGKVDREIEEWAREVMEKRSWTDVEGMKEEVVGKLMEIEARERDQGKGEGKR
;
A
#
# COMPACT_ATOMS: atom_id res chain seq x y z
N MET A 1 -2.29 -34.78 11.65
CA MET A 1 -1.61 -33.50 11.37
C MET A 1 -2.46 -32.39 11.94
N THR A 2 -1.87 -31.48 12.71
CA THR A 2 -2.64 -30.39 13.34
C THR A 2 -2.83 -29.23 12.37
N PHE A 3 -3.87 -28.42 12.58
CA PHE A 3 -4.13 -27.22 11.78
C PHE A 3 -2.94 -26.25 11.80
N TYR A 4 -2.26 -26.15 12.96
CA TYR A 4 -1.09 -25.30 13.15
C TYR A 4 0.09 -25.75 12.26
N ASP A 5 0.38 -27.05 12.20
CA ASP A 5 1.45 -27.59 11.34
C ASP A 5 1.19 -27.33 9.85
N THR A 6 -0.08 -27.34 9.45
CA THR A 6 -0.50 -27.27 8.05
C THR A 6 -0.47 -25.84 7.49
N TYR A 7 -0.79 -24.84 8.33
CA TYR A 7 -1.05 -23.47 7.87
C TYR A 7 -0.21 -22.38 8.54
N LEU A 8 0.32 -22.62 9.74
CA LEU A 8 0.95 -21.58 10.57
C LEU A 8 2.38 -21.91 11.01
N SER A 9 2.95 -23.06 10.59
CA SER A 9 4.34 -23.39 10.90
C SER A 9 5.30 -22.40 10.21
N PRO A 10 6.06 -21.59 10.97
CA PRO A 10 7.01 -20.66 10.38
C PRO A 10 8.23 -21.46 9.95
N GLY A 11 8.34 -21.79 8.65
CA GLY A 11 9.62 -22.24 8.13
C GLY A 11 9.65 -23.09 6.87
N ASP A 12 8.55 -23.72 6.43
CA ASP A 12 8.72 -24.82 5.45
C ASP A 12 7.84 -24.79 4.20
N LEU A 13 7.71 -23.60 3.60
CA LEU A 13 7.25 -23.48 2.21
C LEU A 13 8.24 -24.11 1.21
N ARG A 14 9.47 -24.41 1.62
CA ARG A 14 10.50 -25.07 0.80
C ARG A 14 10.28 -26.57 0.67
N ALA A 15 9.95 -27.31 1.74
CA ALA A 15 9.70 -28.75 1.66
C ALA A 15 8.49 -29.11 0.77
N ARG A 16 7.43 -28.28 0.76
CA ARG A 16 6.30 -28.47 -0.16
C ARG A 16 6.70 -28.38 -1.64
N ARG A 17 7.70 -27.55 -1.96
CA ARG A 17 8.22 -27.40 -3.33
C ARG A 17 9.06 -28.62 -3.73
N SER A 18 9.81 -29.19 -2.79
CA SER A 18 10.59 -30.41 -3.00
C SER A 18 9.71 -31.65 -3.20
N ALA A 19 8.55 -31.72 -2.54
CA ALA A 19 7.64 -32.86 -2.64
C ALA A 19 6.86 -32.96 -3.97
N LEU A 20 6.82 -31.88 -4.76
CA LEU A 20 6.11 -31.83 -6.05
C LEU A 20 7.01 -32.05 -7.27
N THR A 21 8.29 -32.43 -7.07
CA THR A 21 9.23 -32.73 -8.16
C THR A 21 9.17 -34.23 -8.49
N PRO A 22 8.82 -34.65 -9.73
CA PRO A 22 9.01 -36.03 -10.15
C PRO A 22 10.50 -36.38 -10.13
N ARG A 23 10.86 -37.37 -9.33
CA ARG A 23 12.20 -37.93 -9.19
C ARG A 23 12.66 -38.52 -10.53
N GLN A 24 13.43 -37.77 -11.32
CA GLN A 24 14.24 -38.35 -12.38
C GLN A 24 15.50 -38.96 -11.76
N THR A 25 15.53 -40.29 -11.75
CA THR A 25 16.73 -41.10 -11.51
C THR A 25 17.77 -40.81 -12.59
N LEU A 26 19.04 -40.57 -12.22
CA LEU A 26 20.21 -41.19 -12.86
C LEU A 26 21.54 -40.74 -12.19
N HIS A 27 22.21 -41.73 -11.61
CA HIS A 27 23.65 -41.98 -11.50
C HIS A 27 24.66 -40.83 -11.29
N SER A 28 25.34 -40.94 -10.15
CA SER A 28 26.59 -40.28 -9.76
C SER A 28 27.79 -40.86 -10.50
N THR A 29 28.59 -40.01 -11.16
CA THR A 29 30.06 -40.06 -11.18
C THR A 29 30.63 -38.65 -11.41
N ALA A 30 31.82 -38.42 -10.87
CA ALA A 30 32.43 -37.15 -10.52
C ALA A 30 33.07 -36.31 -11.65
N ASP A 31 33.38 -35.05 -11.27
CA ASP A 31 34.40 -34.11 -11.74
C ASP A 31 34.40 -33.57 -13.19
N LYS A 32 34.12 -32.27 -13.34
CA LYS A 32 35.07 -31.23 -13.82
C LYS A 32 34.47 -29.82 -13.86
N SER A 33 35.25 -28.85 -13.41
CA SER A 33 35.03 -27.41 -13.54
C SER A 33 34.95 -26.97 -15.02
N THR A 34 33.90 -26.25 -15.40
CA THR A 34 33.91 -25.30 -16.54
C THR A 34 32.83 -24.23 -16.30
N GLN A 35 33.26 -22.98 -16.36
CA GLN A 35 32.47 -21.76 -16.28
C GLN A 35 31.80 -21.48 -17.65
N THR A 36 30.48 -21.33 -17.67
CA THR A 36 29.68 -20.83 -18.82
C THR A 36 28.35 -20.23 -18.32
N PRO A 37 27.67 -19.37 -19.12
CA PRO A 37 27.13 -18.04 -18.79
C PRO A 37 25.90 -18.06 -17.85
N PRO A 38 25.39 -16.91 -17.35
CA PRO A 38 24.17 -16.89 -16.55
C PRO A 38 23.02 -17.51 -17.35
N GLN A 39 22.64 -18.73 -16.96
CA GLN A 39 21.45 -19.39 -17.46
C GLN A 39 20.26 -18.52 -17.04
N ILE A 40 19.68 -17.81 -18.01
CA ILE A 40 18.36 -17.21 -17.87
C ILE A 40 17.42 -18.39 -17.65
N LEU A 41 17.06 -18.63 -16.39
CA LEU A 41 16.05 -19.62 -16.04
C LEU A 41 14.80 -19.23 -16.84
N PRO A 42 14.25 -20.11 -17.71
CA PRO A 42 12.99 -19.81 -18.37
C PRO A 42 12.01 -19.45 -17.27
N ASN A 43 11.41 -18.26 -17.38
CA ASN A 43 10.40 -17.75 -16.47
C ASN A 43 9.27 -18.80 -16.41
N LEU A 44 9.37 -19.74 -15.47
CA LEU A 44 8.33 -20.72 -15.23
C LEU A 44 7.13 -19.90 -14.79
N ALA A 45 6.20 -19.67 -15.72
CA ALA A 45 4.93 -19.06 -15.41
C ALA A 45 4.37 -19.74 -14.16
N PRO A 46 4.05 -18.99 -13.10
CA PRO A 46 3.57 -19.59 -11.87
C PRO A 46 2.36 -20.47 -12.19
N VAL A 47 2.37 -21.71 -11.69
CA VAL A 47 1.25 -22.64 -11.86
C VAL A 47 0.03 -21.99 -11.19
N ARG A 48 -0.90 -21.50 -12.02
CA ARG A 48 -2.12 -20.84 -11.54
C ARG A 48 -2.98 -21.86 -10.79
N ALA A 49 -3.52 -21.43 -9.65
CA ALA A 49 -4.45 -22.24 -8.87
C ALA A 49 -5.71 -22.59 -9.69
N SER A 50 -6.39 -23.68 -9.33
CA SER A 50 -7.64 -24.06 -10.00
C SER A 50 -8.70 -22.95 -9.83
N PRO A 51 -9.60 -22.75 -10.82
CA PRO A 51 -10.56 -21.64 -10.80
C PRO A 51 -11.46 -21.66 -9.56
N ALA A 52 -11.81 -22.86 -9.07
CA ALA A 52 -12.59 -23.02 -7.84
C ALA A 52 -11.83 -22.53 -6.60
N THR A 53 -10.53 -22.83 -6.49
CA THR A 53 -9.69 -22.34 -5.39
C THR A 53 -9.47 -20.83 -5.47
N ARG A 54 -9.49 -20.30 -6.69
CA ARG A 54 -9.30 -18.87 -6.95
C ARG A 54 -10.53 -18.06 -6.54
N ALA A 55 -11.72 -18.53 -6.91
CA ALA A 55 -12.99 -17.92 -6.51
C ALA A 55 -13.20 -17.90 -4.99
N THR A 56 -12.78 -18.96 -4.27
CA THR A 56 -12.89 -18.98 -2.81
C THR A 56 -11.96 -17.96 -2.14
N ARG A 57 -10.73 -17.80 -2.65
CA ARG A 57 -9.78 -16.78 -2.16
C ARG A 57 -10.28 -15.36 -2.40
N GLN A 58 -10.79 -15.07 -3.59
CA GLN A 58 -11.34 -13.77 -3.95
C GLN A 58 -12.56 -13.41 -3.09
N ASN A 59 -13.47 -14.36 -2.91
CA ASN A 59 -14.71 -14.12 -2.16
C ASN A 59 -14.50 -14.10 -0.65
N ALA A 60 -13.46 -14.75 -0.12
CA ALA A 60 -13.23 -14.84 1.33
C ALA A 60 -13.17 -13.47 1.98
N LEU A 61 -12.35 -12.56 1.45
CA LEU A 61 -12.16 -11.23 2.05
C LEU A 61 -13.41 -10.37 1.95
N PHE A 62 -14.11 -10.44 0.82
CA PHE A 62 -15.37 -9.73 0.61
C PHE A 62 -16.47 -10.21 1.57
N LEU A 63 -16.63 -11.53 1.70
CA LEU A 63 -17.61 -12.15 2.60
C LEU A 63 -17.27 -11.90 4.06
N THR A 64 -16.00 -11.96 4.46
CA THR A 64 -15.56 -11.58 5.81
C THR A 64 -15.85 -10.11 6.09
N GLY A 65 -15.62 -9.21 5.12
CA GLY A 65 -15.99 -7.81 5.24
C GLY A 65 -17.49 -7.60 5.43
N LEU A 66 -18.32 -8.22 4.58
CA LEU A 66 -19.79 -8.14 4.71
C LEU A 66 -20.30 -8.70 6.03
N ALA A 67 -19.77 -9.85 6.47
CA ALA A 67 -20.10 -10.45 7.76
C ALA A 67 -19.72 -9.49 8.90
N GLY A 68 -18.51 -8.93 8.88
CA GLY A 68 -18.07 -7.93 9.85
C GLY A 68 -18.95 -6.67 9.87
N LEU A 69 -19.34 -6.18 8.69
CA LEU A 69 -20.18 -4.98 8.56
C LEU A 69 -21.60 -5.23 9.10
N SER A 70 -22.15 -6.41 8.84
CA SER A 70 -23.44 -6.83 9.40
C SER A 70 -23.37 -6.94 10.93
N LEU A 71 -22.29 -7.50 11.47
CA LEU A 71 -22.07 -7.61 12.91
C LEU A 71 -21.90 -6.24 13.57
N ALA A 72 -21.14 -5.34 12.93
CA ALA A 72 -20.96 -3.96 13.38
C ALA A 72 -22.30 -3.20 13.42
N ALA A 73 -23.16 -3.39 12.41
CA ALA A 73 -24.49 -2.78 12.37
C ALA A 73 -25.40 -3.31 13.50
N LEU A 74 -25.35 -4.62 13.79
CA LEU A 74 -26.11 -5.22 14.89
C LEU A 74 -25.63 -4.71 16.26
N LEU A 75 -24.32 -4.64 16.47
CA LEU A 75 -23.73 -4.11 17.70
C LEU A 75 -24.07 -2.63 17.90
N THR A 76 -24.00 -1.83 16.83
CA THR A 76 -24.40 -0.41 16.87
C THR A 76 -25.89 -0.27 17.19
N ARG A 77 -26.75 -1.11 16.62
CA ARG A 77 -28.19 -1.10 16.93
C ARG A 77 -28.45 -1.46 18.40
N ARG A 78 -27.67 -2.40 18.95
CA ARG A 78 -27.75 -2.80 20.36
C ARG A 78 -27.27 -1.66 21.28
N SER A 79 -26.14 -1.03 20.98
CA SER A 79 -25.59 0.06 21.80
C SER A 79 -26.50 1.29 21.78
N LEU A 80 -27.04 1.65 20.60
CA LEU A 80 -28.02 2.74 20.50
C LEU A 80 -29.30 2.44 21.29
N ARG A 81 -29.80 1.20 21.28
CA ARG A 81 -30.98 0.81 22.06
C ARG A 81 -30.73 0.86 23.57
N ALA A 82 -29.55 0.44 24.01
CA ALA A 82 -29.17 0.54 25.42
C ALA A 82 -29.11 2.00 25.89
N LYS A 83 -28.63 2.92 25.03
CA LYS A 83 -28.49 4.34 25.34
C LYS A 83 -29.78 5.16 25.13
N ARG A 84 -30.73 4.70 24.29
CA ARG A 84 -31.98 5.41 23.96
C ARG A 84 -33.03 5.49 25.07
N LEU A 85 -32.82 4.84 26.22
CA LEU A 85 -33.81 4.83 27.31
C LEU A 85 -33.89 6.14 28.12
N LEU A 86 -32.95 7.09 27.95
CA LEU A 86 -33.14 8.46 28.43
C LEU A 86 -33.77 9.34 27.35
N THR A 87 -34.99 9.00 26.93
CA THR A 87 -35.81 10.02 26.26
C THR A 87 -36.33 10.92 27.39
N PRO A 88 -35.96 12.21 27.46
CA PRO A 88 -36.49 13.09 28.49
C PRO A 88 -38.01 13.07 28.34
N SER A 89 -38.73 12.71 29.40
CA SER A 89 -40.15 13.01 29.47
C SER A 89 -40.29 14.52 29.27
N THR A 90 -41.41 14.94 28.69
CA THR A 90 -41.72 16.24 28.08
C THR A 90 -41.40 17.50 28.91
N PHE A 91 -40.86 17.35 30.13
CA PHE A 91 -40.29 18.42 30.93
C PHE A 91 -39.06 17.92 31.72
N THR A 92 -37.86 18.15 31.20
CA THR A 92 -36.61 17.93 31.96
C THR A 92 -35.96 19.29 32.22
N PRO A 93 -35.73 19.69 33.48
CA PRO A 93 -35.09 20.96 33.79
C PRO A 93 -33.65 20.98 33.26
N SER A 94 -33.17 22.15 32.80
CA SER A 94 -31.79 22.30 32.30
C SER A 94 -30.69 22.01 33.33
N ASN A 95 -31.06 21.97 34.62
CA ASN A 95 -30.20 21.61 35.74
C ASN A 95 -30.46 20.18 36.25
N ALA A 96 -31.04 19.30 35.42
CA ALA A 96 -31.17 17.89 35.78
C ALA A 96 -29.76 17.28 35.92
N PRO A 97 -29.48 16.56 37.01
CA PRO A 97 -28.21 15.85 37.14
C PRO A 97 -28.08 14.85 35.99
N LEU A 98 -26.97 14.92 35.26
CA LEU A 98 -26.69 13.95 34.22
C LEU A 98 -26.62 12.54 34.84
N PRO A 99 -27.09 11.50 34.13
CA PRO A 99 -26.87 10.13 34.57
C PRO A 99 -25.37 9.88 34.75
N PRO A 100 -24.96 9.07 35.73
CA PRO A 100 -23.55 8.72 35.90
C PRO A 100 -23.04 8.04 34.63
N VAL A 101 -22.01 8.63 34.01
CA VAL A 101 -21.38 8.10 32.79
C VAL A 101 -20.02 7.52 33.15
N GLU A 102 -19.81 6.24 32.88
CA GLU A 102 -18.48 5.62 32.92
C GLU A 102 -17.71 5.99 31.64
N ALA A 103 -17.06 7.14 31.66
CA ALA A 103 -16.40 7.71 30.47
C ALA A 103 -15.37 6.77 29.82
N GLY A 104 -14.61 6.01 30.61
CA GLY A 104 -13.59 5.09 30.09
C GLY A 104 -14.18 3.86 29.39
N LEU A 105 -15.21 3.26 29.97
CA LEU A 105 -15.87 2.09 29.40
C LEU A 105 -16.64 2.47 28.12
N ASP A 106 -17.30 3.63 28.13
CA ASP A 106 -18.02 4.14 26.96
C ASP A 106 -17.06 4.48 25.81
N ALA A 107 -15.91 5.08 26.12
CA ALA A 107 -14.89 5.36 25.11
C ALA A 107 -14.32 4.07 24.47
N PHE A 108 -14.12 3.01 25.26
CA PHE A 108 -13.66 1.72 24.73
C PHE A 108 -14.72 1.05 23.86
N GLU A 109 -15.99 1.09 24.25
CA GLU A 109 -17.11 0.62 23.44
C GLU A 109 -17.14 1.38 22.11
N ALA A 110 -17.05 2.70 22.14
CA ALA A 110 -17.01 3.54 20.95
C ALA A 110 -15.80 3.25 20.05
N LEU A 111 -14.61 3.05 20.62
CA LEU A 111 -13.39 2.72 19.89
C LEU A 111 -13.51 1.35 19.19
N SER A 112 -14.02 0.34 19.90
CA SER A 112 -14.21 -0.99 19.33
C SER A 112 -15.27 -1.00 18.22
N LEU A 113 -16.37 -0.24 18.38
CA LEU A 113 -17.38 -0.05 17.34
C LEU A 113 -16.83 0.68 16.10
N ALA A 114 -16.02 1.72 16.32
CA ALA A 114 -15.40 2.50 15.24
C ALA A 114 -14.36 1.69 14.46
N THR A 115 -13.51 0.94 15.15
CA THR A 115 -12.51 0.08 14.52
C THR A 115 -13.17 -1.07 13.77
N LEU A 116 -14.16 -1.74 14.37
CA LEU A 116 -14.88 -2.83 13.73
C LEU A 116 -15.60 -2.37 12.46
N SER A 117 -16.27 -1.20 12.50
CA SER A 117 -16.96 -0.65 11.32
C SER A 117 -15.98 -0.22 10.22
N THR A 118 -14.88 0.46 10.56
CA THR A 118 -13.87 0.91 9.57
C THR A 118 -13.16 -0.28 8.93
N VAL A 119 -12.72 -1.25 9.72
CA VAL A 119 -12.05 -2.46 9.22
C VAL A 119 -13.00 -3.27 8.34
N SER A 120 -14.29 -3.37 8.70
CA SER A 120 -15.27 -4.08 7.89
C SER A 120 -15.53 -3.38 6.55
N VAL A 121 -15.71 -2.05 6.55
CA VAL A 121 -15.86 -1.27 5.31
C VAL A 121 -14.63 -1.42 4.41
N PHE A 122 -13.43 -1.36 5.00
CA PHE A 122 -12.18 -1.58 4.28
C PHE A 122 -12.11 -2.98 3.68
N ALA A 123 -12.39 -4.02 4.47
CA ALA A 123 -12.37 -5.41 4.01
C ALA A 123 -13.40 -5.67 2.90
N THR A 124 -14.61 -5.11 3.01
CA THR A 124 -15.63 -5.18 1.95
C THR A 124 -15.18 -4.45 0.69
N GLY A 125 -14.69 -3.21 0.82
CA GLY A 125 -14.25 -2.41 -0.32
C GLY A 125 -13.05 -3.01 -1.04
N PHE A 126 -12.03 -3.42 -0.29
CA PHE A 126 -10.84 -4.05 -0.84
C PHE A 126 -11.14 -5.45 -1.39
N GLY A 127 -11.98 -6.24 -0.71
CA GLY A 127 -12.44 -7.53 -1.23
C GLY A 127 -13.26 -7.40 -2.52
N ALA A 128 -14.13 -6.39 -2.62
CA ALA A 128 -14.89 -6.10 -3.84
C ALA A 128 -13.96 -5.65 -4.98
N ALA A 129 -12.95 -4.82 -4.68
CA ALA A 129 -11.95 -4.43 -5.66
C ALA A 129 -11.14 -5.64 -6.15
N ALA A 130 -10.72 -6.53 -5.25
CA ALA A 130 -10.01 -7.75 -5.61
C ALA A 130 -10.85 -8.66 -6.51
N MET A 131 -12.15 -8.80 -6.23
CA MET A 131 -13.09 -9.53 -7.08
C MET A 131 -13.30 -8.86 -8.44
N TRP A 132 -13.40 -7.52 -8.49
CA TRP A 132 -13.58 -6.76 -9.73
C TRP A 132 -12.35 -6.83 -10.66
N PHE A 133 -11.15 -6.75 -10.09
CA PHE A 133 -9.89 -6.83 -10.83
C PHE A 133 -9.36 -8.26 -11.01
N ASP A 134 -10.13 -9.27 -10.58
CA ASP A 134 -9.77 -10.69 -10.66
C ASP A 134 -8.42 -11.02 -10.01
N ILE A 135 -8.13 -10.40 -8.87
CA ILE A 135 -6.89 -10.60 -8.08
C ILE A 135 -7.15 -11.66 -7.01
N ALA A 136 -6.49 -12.82 -7.12
CA ALA A 136 -6.63 -13.88 -6.13
C ALA A 136 -5.35 -14.16 -5.35
N ASP A 137 -4.20 -13.99 -5.99
CA ASP A 137 -2.88 -14.25 -5.40
C ASP A 137 -1.91 -13.06 -5.57
N ALA A 138 -0.78 -13.14 -4.89
CA ALA A 138 0.27 -12.12 -4.96
C ALA A 138 0.87 -12.01 -6.38
N GLU A 139 0.86 -13.11 -7.14
CA GLU A 139 1.27 -13.12 -8.54
C GLU A 139 0.36 -12.28 -9.42
N ASP A 140 -0.97 -12.39 -9.25
CA ASP A 140 -1.96 -11.60 -9.99
C ASP A 140 -1.82 -10.11 -9.68
N LEU A 141 -1.60 -9.79 -8.39
CA LEU A 141 -1.36 -8.41 -7.96
C LEU A 141 -0.07 -7.87 -8.56
N ARG A 142 1.01 -8.66 -8.57
CA ARG A 142 2.29 -8.28 -9.17
C ARG A 142 2.15 -8.05 -10.68
N GLU A 143 1.42 -8.92 -11.38
CA GLU A 143 1.13 -8.76 -12.80
C GLU A 143 0.33 -7.47 -13.04
N ARG A 144 -0.70 -7.20 -12.22
CA ARG A 144 -1.51 -5.98 -12.33
C ARG A 144 -0.73 -4.70 -12.02
N VAL A 145 0.19 -4.75 -11.06
CA VAL A 145 1.11 -3.63 -10.75
C VAL A 145 2.11 -3.43 -11.87
N ARG A 146 2.70 -4.50 -12.41
CA ARG A 146 3.62 -4.42 -13.56
C ARG A 146 2.94 -3.86 -14.80
N TRP A 147 1.69 -4.25 -15.03
CA TRP A 147 0.86 -3.65 -16.07
C TRP A 147 0.61 -2.15 -15.81
N GLY A 148 0.24 -1.78 -14.58
CA GLY A 148 -0.05 -0.38 -14.23
C GLY A 148 1.17 0.55 -14.25
N VAL A 149 2.36 0.02 -13.95
CA VAL A 149 3.65 0.71 -14.05
C VAL A 149 4.17 0.72 -15.50
N GLY A 150 3.52 -0.03 -16.39
CA GLY A 150 3.98 -0.19 -17.77
C GLY A 150 5.32 -0.92 -17.85
N PHE A 151 5.71 -1.70 -16.83
CA PHE A 151 6.95 -2.48 -16.86
C PHE A 151 6.99 -3.40 -18.08
N ASP A 152 5.86 -3.99 -18.46
CA ASP A 152 5.78 -4.87 -19.63
C ASP A 152 5.78 -4.12 -20.96
N VAL A 153 5.41 -2.83 -20.95
CA VAL A 153 5.29 -1.95 -22.14
C VAL A 153 6.55 -1.10 -22.36
N TYR A 154 7.27 -0.75 -21.29
CA TYR A 154 8.36 0.24 -21.30
C TYR A 154 9.70 -0.28 -20.76
N GLY A 155 9.76 -1.42 -20.06
CA GLY A 155 10.99 -1.90 -19.40
C GLY A 155 11.19 -3.43 -19.39
N GLY A 156 10.35 -4.17 -20.11
CA GLY A 156 10.43 -5.62 -20.26
C GLY A 156 10.94 -6.01 -21.64
N GLU A 157 11.24 -7.29 -21.84
CA GLU A 157 11.82 -7.88 -23.06
C GLU A 157 11.04 -7.58 -24.38
N GLY A 158 9.85 -6.97 -24.29
CA GLY A 158 9.04 -6.51 -25.43
C GLY A 158 8.68 -5.01 -25.46
N GLY A 159 9.20 -4.20 -24.55
CA GLY A 159 8.92 -2.75 -24.51
C GLY A 159 9.82 -1.94 -25.43
N ASP A 160 9.28 -0.91 -26.09
CA ASP A 160 10.12 -0.02 -26.89
C ASP A 160 11.03 0.77 -25.93
N GLY A 161 12.34 0.63 -26.07
CA GLY A 161 13.34 1.29 -25.21
C GLY A 161 13.38 2.82 -25.31
N LYS A 162 12.24 3.45 -25.66
CA LYS A 162 12.03 4.90 -25.69
C LYS A 162 12.00 5.48 -24.30
N VAL A 163 11.35 4.83 -23.33
CA VAL A 163 11.33 5.31 -21.94
C VAL A 163 12.72 5.24 -21.32
N ASP A 164 13.47 4.16 -21.56
CA ASP A 164 14.86 4.07 -21.10
C ASP A 164 15.74 5.16 -21.73
N ARG A 165 15.51 5.52 -23.00
CA ARG A 165 16.20 6.63 -23.67
C ARG A 165 15.80 8.00 -23.14
N GLU A 166 14.52 8.23 -22.88
CA GLU A 166 14.02 9.47 -22.28
C GLU A 166 14.57 9.66 -20.86
N ILE A 167 14.69 8.56 -20.09
CA ILE A 167 15.33 8.57 -18.76
C ILE A 167 16.83 8.83 -18.89
N GLU A 168 17.50 8.25 -19.88
CA GLU A 168 18.93 8.49 -20.13
C GLU A 168 19.19 9.94 -20.56
N GLU A 169 18.36 10.50 -21.45
CA GLU A 169 18.44 11.90 -21.89
C GLU A 169 18.17 12.87 -20.75
N TRP A 170 17.15 12.60 -19.92
CA TRP A 170 16.89 13.38 -18.71
C TRP A 170 18.04 13.26 -17.70
N ALA A 171 18.61 12.07 -17.50
CA ALA A 171 19.73 11.87 -16.60
C ALA A 171 20.99 12.60 -17.11
N ARG A 172 21.21 12.62 -18.43
CA ARG A 172 22.27 13.41 -19.06
C ARG A 172 22.03 14.91 -18.87
N GLU A 173 20.82 15.40 -19.12
CA GLU A 173 20.47 16.81 -18.90
C GLU A 173 20.70 17.20 -17.44
N VAL A 174 20.26 16.37 -16.48
CA VAL A 174 20.47 16.63 -15.05
C VAL A 174 21.95 16.61 -14.70
N MET A 175 22.75 15.69 -15.24
CA MET A 175 24.19 15.62 -14.96
C MET A 175 24.97 16.75 -15.64
N GLU A 176 24.54 17.20 -16.81
CA GLU A 176 25.12 18.31 -17.56
C GLU A 176 24.79 19.65 -16.91
N LYS A 177 23.51 19.83 -16.54
CA LYS A 177 23.01 21.01 -15.81
C LYS A 177 23.46 21.03 -14.35
N ARG A 178 23.91 19.88 -13.82
CA ARG A 178 24.48 19.71 -12.48
C ARG A 178 25.95 19.32 -12.53
N SER A 179 26.71 19.90 -13.45
CA SER A 179 28.15 20.00 -13.28
C SER A 179 28.41 20.79 -11.99
N TRP A 180 28.82 20.05 -10.96
CA TRP A 180 29.13 20.49 -9.58
C TRP A 180 30.25 21.56 -9.49
N THR A 181 30.65 22.13 -10.63
CA THR A 181 31.72 23.09 -10.79
C THR A 181 31.26 24.56 -10.86
N ASP A 182 29.95 24.84 -10.97
CA ASP A 182 29.45 26.24 -10.99
C ASP A 182 28.83 26.68 -9.65
N VAL A 183 29.60 26.53 -8.57
CA VAL A 183 29.25 27.09 -7.26
C VAL A 183 29.51 28.60 -7.23
N GLU A 184 30.37 29.10 -8.13
CA GLU A 184 30.70 30.53 -8.26
C GLU A 184 29.57 31.31 -8.95
N GLY A 185 29.00 30.83 -10.06
CA GLY A 185 27.87 31.48 -10.71
C GLY A 185 26.64 31.59 -9.82
N MET A 186 26.38 30.57 -9.00
CA MET A 186 25.27 30.59 -8.03
C MET A 186 25.52 31.60 -6.89
N LYS A 187 26.77 31.82 -6.47
CA LYS A 187 27.12 32.87 -5.51
C LYS A 187 26.96 34.26 -6.13
N GLU A 188 27.37 34.44 -7.38
CA GLU A 188 27.22 35.73 -8.07
C GLU A 188 25.75 36.09 -8.30
N GLU A 189 24.90 35.13 -8.67
CA GLU A 189 23.47 35.36 -8.85
C GLU A 189 22.77 35.68 -7.52
N VAL A 190 23.12 34.96 -6.45
CA VAL A 190 22.56 35.21 -5.11
C VAL A 190 23.02 36.58 -4.58
N VAL A 191 24.29 36.95 -4.76
CA VAL A 191 24.81 38.27 -4.36
C VAL A 191 24.19 39.39 -5.20
N GLY A 192 23.99 39.17 -6.49
CA GLY A 192 23.31 40.12 -7.38
C GLY A 192 21.87 40.38 -6.94
N LYS A 193 21.11 39.33 -6.65
CA LYS A 193 19.74 39.44 -6.14
C LYS A 193 19.68 40.08 -4.76
N LEU A 194 20.67 39.82 -3.88
CA LEU A 194 20.74 40.45 -2.56
C LEU A 194 21.00 41.96 -2.67
N MET A 195 21.90 42.38 -3.57
CA MET A 195 22.15 43.81 -3.84
C MET A 195 20.96 44.51 -4.49
N GLU A 196 20.21 43.83 -5.37
CA GLU A 196 18.98 44.38 -5.94
C GLU A 196 17.89 44.59 -4.88
N ILE A 197 17.75 43.65 -3.94
CA ILE A 197 16.84 43.77 -2.81
C ILE A 197 17.26 44.91 -1.89
N GLU A 198 18.56 45.03 -1.56
CA GLU A 198 19.07 46.13 -0.73
C GLU A 198 18.86 47.51 -1.40
N ALA A 199 19.03 47.59 -2.73
CA ALA A 199 18.75 48.81 -3.48
C ALA A 199 17.26 49.19 -3.45
N ARG A 200 16.37 48.21 -3.59
CA ARG A 200 14.92 48.44 -3.45
C ARG A 200 14.53 48.87 -2.04
N GLU A 201 15.18 48.34 -1.00
CA GLU A 201 14.92 48.75 0.38
C GLU A 201 15.39 50.18 0.66
N ARG A 202 16.53 50.62 0.09
CA ARG A 202 17.01 52.01 0.22
C ARG A 202 16.11 53.02 -0.49
N ASP A 203 15.52 52.66 -1.63
CA ASP A 203 14.58 53.51 -2.35
C ASP A 203 13.21 53.57 -1.65
N GLN A 204 12.76 52.46 -1.04
CA GLN A 204 11.54 52.47 -0.22
C GLN A 204 11.70 53.27 1.08
N GLY A 205 12.88 53.22 1.72
CA GLY A 205 13.16 53.96 2.96
C GLY A 205 13.23 55.49 2.81
N LYS A 206 13.46 56.01 1.60
CA LYS A 206 13.41 57.47 1.33
C LYS A 206 12.00 58.00 1.04
N GLY A 207 11.03 57.12 0.80
CA GLY A 207 9.64 57.48 0.51
C GLY A 207 8.74 57.66 1.74
N GLU A 208 9.06 57.00 2.86
CA GLU A 208 8.24 57.03 4.08
C GLU A 208 8.60 58.15 5.07
N GLY A 209 9.66 58.93 4.80
CA GLY A 209 10.08 60.05 5.65
C GLY A 209 9.43 61.41 5.33
N LYS A 210 8.36 61.46 4.54
CA LYS A 210 7.69 62.72 4.19
C LYS A 210 6.19 62.56 3.93
N ARG A 211 5.44 62.08 4.92
CA ARG A 211 4.01 62.37 5.10
C ARG A 211 3.68 62.50 6.57
#